data_AF-A0A0N4UCU8-F1
#
_entry.id   AF-A0A0N4UCU8-F1
#
_cell.length_a   1.000
_cell.length_b   1.000
_cell.length_c   1.000
_cell.angle_alpha   90.00
_cell.angle_beta   90.00
_cell.angle_gamma   90.00
#
_symmetry.space_group_name_H-M   'P 1'
#
loop_
_entity.id
_entity.type
_entity.pdbx_description
1 polymer ?
#
loop_
_entity_poly.entity_id
_entity_poly.type
_entity_poly.pdbx_seq_one_letter_code
_entity_poly.pdbx_strand_id
1 'polypeptide(L)'
;MTGISRTGWPVTAKPQKVNPTTMSTRKTQETTNSSIDRAVNLYPLTNYTFGTKEAQAERDHSVQARFQRMREEYEKIGMRRSVEGVLLVHEHSLPHVLLLQIGSTFFKLPGGELNPGEDEVDGLKRLLTETLGRQDGGNKDLWTIEDAIGNWWRPNFDPPRYPYIPAHVTKPKEQTKLFLVQLPERALFAVPKNYKLVAAPLFELYDNATGYGPLIASLPQTLSRFNFLYTP
;
A
#
# COMPACT_ATOMS: atom_id res chain seq x y z
N MET A 1 -39.18 -21.42 16.73
CA MET A 1 -38.55 -20.91 17.97
C MET A 1 -37.15 -20.45 17.63
N THR A 2 -36.95 -19.15 17.43
CA THR A 2 -35.69 -18.53 16.99
C THR A 2 -34.98 -17.90 18.20
N GLY A 3 -33.94 -18.58 18.70
CA GLY A 3 -33.02 -18.01 19.68
C GLY A 3 -31.82 -17.41 18.97
N ILE A 4 -31.82 -16.09 18.76
CA ILE A 4 -30.62 -15.37 18.33
C ILE A 4 -29.73 -15.19 19.56
N SER A 5 -28.69 -16.01 19.65
CA SER A 5 -27.62 -15.86 20.63
C SER A 5 -26.89 -14.53 20.38
N ARG A 6 -27.06 -13.56 21.28
CA ARG A 6 -26.24 -12.34 21.31
C ARG A 6 -24.90 -12.70 21.94
N THR A 7 -23.88 -12.92 21.12
CA THR A 7 -22.52 -13.23 21.54
C THR A 7 -21.80 -11.98 22.06
N GLY A 8 -21.19 -12.12 23.24
CA GLY A 8 -19.73 -12.10 23.32
C GLY A 8 -19.02 -10.85 23.86
N TRP A 9 -19.67 -9.73 24.10
CA TRP A 9 -19.01 -8.61 24.79
C TRP A 9 -19.07 -8.83 26.31
N PRO A 10 -17.97 -8.67 27.07
CA PRO A 10 -18.03 -8.69 28.52
C PRO A 10 -18.95 -7.56 28.99
N VAL A 11 -20.08 -7.92 29.59
CA VAL A 11 -20.99 -6.95 30.21
C VAL A 11 -20.37 -6.57 31.54
N THR A 12 -19.90 -5.31 31.67
CA THR A 12 -19.51 -4.75 32.97
C THR A 12 -20.67 -4.91 33.94
N ALA A 13 -20.48 -5.71 34.99
CA ALA A 13 -21.36 -5.73 36.14
C ALA A 13 -21.44 -4.30 36.69
N LYS A 14 -22.67 -3.83 36.95
CA LYS A 14 -22.94 -2.46 37.40
C LYS A 14 -21.98 -2.07 38.54
N PRO A 15 -21.21 -0.98 38.43
CA PRO A 15 -20.45 -0.47 39.58
C PRO A 15 -21.43 -0.07 40.70
N GLN A 16 -21.14 -0.50 41.92
CA GLN A 16 -21.80 0.00 43.13
C GLN A 16 -21.70 1.54 43.15
N LYS A 17 -22.83 2.18 43.48
CA LYS A 17 -22.95 3.63 43.63
C LYS A 17 -21.82 4.17 44.53
N VAL A 18 -20.91 4.94 43.95
CA VAL A 18 -20.05 5.88 44.67
C VAL A 18 -20.46 7.27 44.21
N ASN A 19 -20.75 8.14 45.18
CA ASN A 19 -21.26 9.50 44.94
C ASN A 19 -20.28 10.33 44.08
N PRO A 20 -20.78 11.09 43.08
CA PRO A 20 -19.92 11.97 42.31
C PRO A 20 -19.62 13.24 43.11
N THR A 21 -18.35 13.47 43.43
CA THR A 21 -17.86 14.79 43.82
C THR A 21 -17.58 15.60 42.54
N THR A 22 -18.24 16.74 42.45
CA THR A 22 -18.15 17.72 41.36
C THR A 22 -16.70 18.20 41.17
N MET A 23 -16.10 17.96 40.01
CA MET A 23 -14.89 18.68 39.59
C MET A 23 -15.10 19.37 38.25
N SER A 24 -14.94 20.68 38.35
CA SER A 24 -14.83 21.73 37.34
C SER A 24 -14.37 21.30 35.96
N THR A 25 -15.11 21.78 34.96
CA THR A 25 -14.72 21.96 33.56
C THR A 25 -13.33 22.61 33.45
N ARG A 26 -12.40 21.93 32.77
CA ARG A 26 -11.21 22.55 32.18
C ARG A 26 -11.18 22.27 30.68
N LYS A 27 -10.87 23.36 29.98
CA LYS A 27 -10.86 23.61 28.54
C LYS A 27 -10.19 22.53 27.70
N THR A 28 -10.81 22.32 26.54
CA THR A 28 -10.29 21.74 25.31
C THR A 28 -8.87 22.19 25.00
N GLN A 29 -7.95 21.24 24.86
CA GLN A 29 -6.73 21.38 24.06
C GLN A 29 -6.75 20.25 23.03
N GLU A 30 -7.18 20.59 21.82
CA GLU A 30 -7.00 19.75 20.64
C GLU A 30 -5.52 19.74 20.29
N THR A 31 -4.83 18.70 20.73
CA THR A 31 -3.65 18.19 20.06
C THR A 31 -4.04 16.78 19.66
N THR A 32 -4.76 16.66 18.54
CA THR A 32 -5.19 15.35 18.05
C THR A 32 -3.93 14.57 17.71
N ASN A 33 -3.74 13.45 18.41
CA ASN A 33 -2.73 12.45 18.08
C ASN A 33 -2.85 12.13 16.59
N SER A 34 -1.90 12.60 15.79
CA SER A 34 -1.88 12.48 14.32
C SER A 34 -1.82 11.04 13.80
N SER A 35 -1.90 10.06 14.70
CA SER A 35 -1.85 8.63 14.43
C SER A 35 -3.21 7.92 14.51
N ILE A 36 -4.21 8.46 15.21
CA ILE A 36 -5.41 7.68 15.58
C ILE A 36 -6.49 7.72 14.50
N ASP A 37 -6.58 8.78 13.71
CA ASP A 37 -7.58 8.91 12.64
C ASP A 37 -7.02 9.72 11.46
N ARG A 38 -6.10 9.12 10.71
CA ARG A 38 -5.41 9.82 9.62
C ARG A 38 -6.35 9.96 8.42
N ALA A 39 -6.78 11.19 8.16
CA ALA A 39 -7.59 11.54 7.01
C ALA A 39 -6.77 11.47 5.71
N VAL A 40 -7.37 10.91 4.65
CA VAL A 40 -6.75 10.76 3.32
C VAL A 40 -7.77 11.19 2.28
N ASN A 41 -7.41 12.15 1.42
CA ASN A 41 -8.30 12.63 0.38
C ASN A 41 -8.30 11.66 -0.79
N LEU A 42 -9.49 11.19 -1.19
CA LEU A 42 -9.67 10.42 -2.40
C LEU A 42 -10.42 11.26 -3.42
N TYR A 43 -9.92 11.29 -4.65
CA TYR A 43 -10.57 11.98 -5.77
C TYR A 43 -11.20 10.98 -6.75
N PRO A 44 -12.24 11.38 -7.51
CA PRO A 44 -12.89 10.51 -8.48
C PRO A 44 -11.92 9.93 -9.51
N LEU A 45 -12.10 8.67 -9.91
CA LEU A 45 -11.30 8.03 -10.95
C LEU A 45 -11.25 8.86 -12.25
N THR A 46 -12.35 9.54 -12.59
CA THR A 46 -12.47 10.41 -13.76
C THR A 46 -11.55 11.64 -13.74
N ASN A 47 -10.99 12.01 -12.58
CA ASN A 47 -10.02 13.11 -12.47
C ASN A 47 -8.63 12.73 -12.99
N TYR A 48 -8.38 11.44 -13.23
CA TYR A 48 -7.09 10.93 -13.65
C TYR A 48 -7.14 10.51 -15.12
N THR A 49 -6.21 11.04 -15.90
CA THR A 49 -6.08 10.67 -17.32
C THR A 49 -4.94 9.66 -17.47
N PHE A 50 -5.16 8.64 -18.30
CA PHE A 50 -4.18 7.58 -18.55
C PHE A 50 -3.64 7.71 -19.98
N GLY A 51 -2.48 8.33 -20.12
CA GLY A 51 -1.70 8.35 -21.34
C GLY A 51 -0.88 7.07 -21.50
N THR A 52 -0.37 6.83 -22.70
CA THR A 52 0.55 5.71 -22.98
C THR A 52 1.97 6.22 -23.23
N LYS A 53 2.97 5.43 -22.86
CA LYS A 53 4.38 5.64 -23.18
C LYS A 53 5.05 4.35 -23.63
N GLU A 54 6.31 4.43 -24.04
CA GLU A 54 7.06 3.26 -24.48
C GLU A 54 7.11 2.14 -23.44
N ALA A 55 7.15 0.91 -23.93
CA ALA A 55 7.10 -0.28 -23.09
C ALA A 55 8.30 -0.32 -22.14
N GLN A 56 8.04 -0.76 -20.90
CA GLN A 56 9.06 -0.95 -19.88
C GLN A 56 9.32 -2.45 -19.73
N ALA A 57 10.50 -2.92 -20.16
CA ALA A 57 10.87 -4.31 -20.02
C ALA A 57 11.07 -4.68 -18.55
N GLU A 58 10.60 -5.88 -18.16
CA GLU A 58 10.98 -6.47 -16.88
C GLU A 58 12.48 -6.82 -16.90
N ARG A 59 13.16 -6.64 -15.77
CA ARG A 59 14.60 -6.89 -15.66
C ARG A 59 14.96 -8.37 -15.81
N ASP A 60 14.06 -9.25 -15.38
CA ASP A 60 14.25 -10.70 -15.38
C ASP A 60 13.28 -11.38 -16.36
N HIS A 61 13.81 -12.18 -17.28
CA HIS A 61 13.01 -12.89 -18.31
C HIS A 61 12.26 -14.11 -17.75
N SER A 62 12.61 -14.56 -16.56
CA SER A 62 11.99 -15.72 -15.89
C SER A 62 12.06 -15.58 -14.37
N VAL A 63 11.19 -16.33 -13.68
CA VAL A 63 11.20 -16.41 -12.21
C VAL A 63 12.54 -16.96 -11.70
N GLN A 64 13.14 -17.91 -12.42
CA GLN A 64 14.44 -18.49 -12.12
C GLN A 64 15.54 -17.43 -12.20
N ALA A 65 15.57 -16.63 -13.28
CA ALA A 65 16.53 -15.55 -13.45
C ALA A 65 16.40 -14.50 -12.33
N ARG A 66 15.17 -14.17 -11.91
CA ARG A 66 14.91 -13.26 -10.80
C ARG A 66 15.54 -13.72 -9.49
N PHE A 67 15.36 -14.99 -9.13
CA PHE A 67 15.94 -15.53 -7.90
C PHE A 67 17.45 -15.73 -7.99
N GLN A 68 17.98 -16.04 -9.17
CA GLN A 68 19.42 -16.11 -9.41
C GLN A 68 20.07 -14.74 -9.21
N ARG A 69 19.53 -13.69 -9.84
CA ARG A 69 19.98 -12.30 -9.63
C ARG A 69 19.86 -11.87 -8.17
N MET A 70 18.78 -12.26 -7.50
CA MET A 70 18.60 -11.98 -6.07
C MET A 70 19.70 -12.61 -5.22
N ARG A 71 20.13 -13.84 -5.54
CA ARG A 71 21.24 -14.49 -4.86
C ARG A 71 22.56 -13.75 -5.09
N GLU A 72 22.87 -13.41 -6.34
CA GLU A 72 24.10 -12.71 -6.71
C GLU A 72 24.19 -11.30 -6.10
N GLU A 73 23.08 -10.56 -6.07
CA GLU A 73 23.01 -9.25 -5.40
C GLU A 73 23.14 -9.41 -3.89
N TYR A 74 22.51 -10.44 -3.30
CA TYR A 74 22.57 -10.67 -1.86
C TYR A 74 23.99 -10.92 -1.35
N GLU A 75 24.80 -11.64 -2.12
CA GLU A 75 26.21 -11.88 -1.79
C GLU A 75 27.05 -10.58 -1.81
N LYS A 76 26.68 -9.61 -2.66
CA LYS A 76 27.43 -8.36 -2.85
C LYS A 76 27.01 -7.23 -1.90
N ILE A 77 25.71 -7.06 -1.70
CA ILE A 77 25.14 -5.89 -1.01
C ILE A 77 24.19 -6.26 0.14
N GLY A 78 23.95 -7.55 0.38
CA GLY A 78 23.05 -8.03 1.43
C GLY A 78 21.57 -7.99 1.05
N MET A 79 20.70 -7.79 2.04
CA MET A 79 19.25 -7.85 1.85
C MET A 79 18.75 -6.86 0.80
N ARG A 80 18.01 -7.35 -0.20
CA ARG A 80 17.32 -6.50 -1.18
C ARG A 80 16.29 -5.63 -0.46
N ARG A 81 16.30 -4.33 -0.75
CA ARG A 81 15.28 -3.38 -0.28
C ARG A 81 14.37 -3.02 -1.45
N SER A 82 13.07 -3.23 -1.28
CA SER A 82 12.05 -2.94 -2.29
C SER A 82 10.99 -2.03 -1.68
N VAL A 83 10.46 -1.10 -2.48
CA VAL A 83 9.39 -0.18 -2.08
C VAL A 83 8.24 -0.26 -3.08
N GLU A 84 7.02 -0.27 -2.57
CA GLU A 84 5.79 -0.30 -3.38
C GLU A 84 4.84 0.82 -2.93
N GLY A 85 4.27 1.54 -3.89
CA GLY A 85 3.35 2.64 -3.66
C GLY A 85 1.89 2.19 -3.83
N VAL A 86 1.06 2.46 -2.84
CA VAL A 86 -0.39 2.27 -2.89
C VAL A 86 -1.03 3.62 -3.21
N LEU A 87 -1.58 3.73 -4.43
CA LEU A 87 -2.31 4.91 -4.87
C LEU A 87 -3.79 4.63 -4.85
N LEU A 88 -4.56 5.55 -4.25
CA LEU A 88 -5.99 5.40 -4.05
C LEU A 88 -6.76 6.45 -4.84
N VAL A 89 -7.87 6.01 -5.40
CA VAL A 89 -8.91 6.84 -6.02
C VAL A 89 -10.26 6.37 -5.50
N HIS A 90 -11.35 7.04 -5.86
CA HIS A 90 -12.68 6.47 -5.63
C HIS A 90 -13.54 6.51 -6.88
N GLU A 91 -14.51 5.60 -6.90
CA GLU A 91 -15.63 5.64 -7.83
C GLU A 91 -16.88 5.31 -7.01
N HIS A 92 -17.92 6.12 -7.11
CA HIS A 92 -19.13 5.99 -6.31
C HIS A 92 -18.88 5.93 -4.78
N SER A 93 -17.90 6.71 -4.28
CA SER A 93 -17.47 6.68 -2.86
C SER A 93 -16.98 5.32 -2.38
N LEU A 94 -16.46 4.49 -3.29
CA LEU A 94 -15.78 3.24 -2.98
C LEU A 94 -14.28 3.40 -3.28
N PRO A 95 -13.37 3.15 -2.31
CA PRO A 95 -11.94 3.24 -2.56
C PRO A 95 -11.49 2.16 -3.54
N HIS A 96 -10.68 2.56 -4.50
CA HIS A 96 -10.03 1.68 -5.45
C HIS A 96 -8.51 1.85 -5.37
N VAL A 97 -7.78 0.73 -5.45
CA VAL A 97 -6.32 0.72 -5.53
C VAL A 97 -5.92 0.70 -7.00
N LEU A 98 -5.00 1.59 -7.40
CA LEU A 98 -4.42 1.53 -8.74
C LEU A 98 -3.37 0.42 -8.83
N LEU A 99 -3.59 -0.53 -9.74
CA LEU A 99 -2.72 -1.68 -9.99
C LEU A 99 -2.23 -1.70 -11.44
N LEU A 100 -0.98 -2.14 -11.63
CA LEU A 100 -0.44 -2.46 -12.95
C LEU A 100 -0.76 -3.91 -13.28
N GLN A 101 -1.58 -4.12 -14.32
CA GLN A 101 -1.89 -5.43 -14.88
C GLN A 101 -0.89 -5.76 -16.00
N ILE A 102 -0.29 -6.95 -15.93
CA ILE A 102 0.61 -7.53 -16.93
C ILE A 102 -0.05 -8.82 -17.45
N GLY A 103 -0.39 -8.85 -18.74
CA GLY A 103 -1.18 -9.94 -19.30
C GLY A 103 -2.59 -9.97 -18.69
N SER A 104 -3.13 -11.16 -18.39
CA SER A 104 -4.49 -11.32 -17.87
C SER A 104 -4.58 -11.44 -16.35
N THR A 105 -3.64 -12.14 -15.71
CA THR A 105 -3.74 -12.57 -14.30
C THR A 105 -2.66 -12.03 -13.38
N PHE A 106 -1.69 -11.25 -13.89
CA PHE A 106 -0.59 -10.75 -13.07
C PHE A 106 -0.81 -9.28 -12.74
N PHE A 107 -0.87 -8.97 -11.44
CA PHE A 107 -1.05 -7.62 -10.93
C PHE A 107 0.11 -7.24 -10.02
N LYS A 108 0.58 -6.00 -10.12
CA LYS A 108 1.61 -5.43 -9.24
C LYS A 108 1.26 -4.01 -8.82
N LEU A 109 1.74 -3.61 -7.65
CA LEU A 109 1.81 -2.20 -7.27
C LEU A 109 2.97 -1.52 -8.04
N PRO A 110 2.85 -0.23 -8.37
CA PRO A 110 3.98 0.52 -8.90
C PRO A 110 5.04 0.70 -7.80
N GLY A 111 6.30 0.50 -8.17
CA GLY A 111 7.41 0.40 -7.22
C GLY A 111 8.56 -0.40 -7.81
N GLY A 112 9.46 -0.85 -6.96
CA GLY A 112 10.65 -1.56 -7.40
C GLY A 112 11.77 -1.61 -6.37
N GLU A 113 12.96 -1.89 -6.88
CA GLU A 113 14.18 -2.10 -6.08
C GLU A 113 14.87 -0.77 -5.81
N LEU A 114 15.30 -0.57 -4.56
CA LEU A 114 16.13 0.57 -4.17
C LEU A 114 17.60 0.32 -4.53
N ASN A 115 18.30 1.40 -4.89
CA ASN A 115 19.76 1.37 -5.01
C ASN A 115 20.42 1.22 -3.61
N PRO A 116 21.66 0.72 -3.54
CA PRO A 116 22.42 0.69 -2.29
C PRO A 116 22.52 2.09 -1.68
N GLY A 117 22.12 2.24 -0.42
CA GLY A 117 22.13 3.53 0.30
C GLY A 117 21.03 4.52 -0.07
N GLU A 118 20.18 4.21 -1.05
CA GLU A 118 19.06 5.09 -1.43
C GLU A 118 18.02 5.19 -0.30
N ASP A 119 17.49 6.40 -0.09
CA ASP A 119 16.37 6.64 0.81
C ASP A 119 15.09 5.99 0.27
N GLU A 120 14.26 5.46 1.16
CA GLU A 120 13.06 4.71 0.77
C GLU A 120 11.99 5.59 0.12
N VAL A 121 11.83 6.83 0.60
CA VAL A 121 10.83 7.79 0.09
C VAL A 121 11.30 8.35 -1.24
N ASP A 122 12.55 8.78 -1.34
CA ASP A 122 13.10 9.32 -2.58
C ASP A 122 13.19 8.24 -3.67
N GLY A 123 13.59 7.02 -3.30
CA GLY A 123 13.60 5.89 -4.22
C GLY A 123 12.20 5.53 -4.71
N LEU A 124 11.18 5.55 -3.86
CA LEU A 124 9.80 5.35 -4.31
C LEU A 124 9.36 6.45 -5.28
N LYS A 125 9.63 7.74 -4.99
CA LYS A 125 9.32 8.84 -5.91
C LYS A 125 9.99 8.67 -7.28
N ARG A 126 11.25 8.24 -7.29
CA ARG A 126 11.98 7.91 -8.53
C ARG A 126 11.28 6.79 -9.29
N LEU A 127 10.98 5.66 -8.64
CA LEU A 127 10.34 4.49 -9.25
C LEU A 127 8.93 4.82 -9.78
N LEU A 128 8.13 5.58 -9.04
CA LEU A 128 6.81 6.04 -9.50
C LEU A 128 6.93 6.95 -10.72
N THR A 129 7.93 7.84 -10.76
CA THR A 129 8.21 8.69 -11.92
C THR A 129 8.65 7.88 -13.12
N GLU A 130 9.54 6.90 -12.93
CA GLU A 130 9.99 5.99 -13.99
C GLU A 130 8.83 5.19 -14.58
N THR A 131 7.90 4.68 -13.76
CA THR A 131 6.79 3.85 -14.24
C THR A 131 5.58 4.65 -14.70
N LEU A 132 5.14 5.68 -13.99
CA LEU A 132 3.88 6.41 -14.25
C LEU A 132 4.06 7.88 -14.60
N GLY A 133 5.26 8.44 -14.44
CA GLY A 133 5.54 9.85 -14.75
C GLY A 133 5.55 10.15 -16.26
N ARG A 134 5.15 11.37 -16.60
CA ARG A 134 5.20 11.94 -17.95
C ARG A 134 6.65 12.16 -18.41
N GLN A 135 6.90 12.05 -19.71
CA GLN A 135 8.23 12.25 -20.29
C GLN A 135 8.65 13.73 -20.42
N ASP A 136 7.70 14.66 -20.30
CA ASP A 136 7.92 16.10 -20.42
C ASP A 136 8.38 16.78 -19.12
N GLY A 137 8.69 16.00 -18.07
CA GLY A 137 9.20 16.51 -16.80
C GLY A 137 8.13 17.12 -15.88
N GLY A 138 6.85 17.07 -16.25
CA GLY A 138 5.72 17.61 -15.47
C GLY A 138 5.36 16.82 -14.20
N ASN A 139 6.33 16.15 -13.56
CA ASN A 139 6.09 15.20 -12.46
C ASN A 139 6.54 15.69 -11.07
N LYS A 140 7.17 16.87 -10.97
CA LYS A 140 7.93 17.27 -9.77
C LYS A 140 7.13 17.31 -8.47
N ASP A 141 5.81 17.45 -8.53
CA ASP A 141 4.93 17.53 -7.35
C ASP A 141 3.85 16.44 -7.32
N LEU A 142 3.99 15.38 -8.13
CA LEU A 142 2.95 14.37 -8.28
C LEU A 142 2.90 13.37 -7.11
N TRP A 143 4.03 13.12 -6.44
CA TRP A 143 4.19 12.01 -5.49
C TRP A 143 4.37 12.50 -4.06
N THR A 144 3.27 12.61 -3.32
CA THR A 144 3.30 12.85 -1.87
C THR A 144 3.25 11.50 -1.14
N ILE A 145 4.34 11.13 -0.48
CA ILE A 145 4.44 9.87 0.28
C ILE A 145 4.01 10.14 1.72
N GLU A 146 2.84 9.63 2.12
CA GLU A 146 2.20 10.00 3.38
C GLU A 146 2.60 9.11 4.55
N ASP A 147 2.49 7.80 4.37
CA ASP A 147 2.49 6.86 5.49
C ASP A 147 3.07 5.51 5.08
N ALA A 148 3.87 4.90 5.96
CA ALA A 148 4.33 3.52 5.78
C ALA A 148 3.23 2.59 6.29
N ILE A 149 2.62 1.82 5.39
CA ILE A 149 1.43 1.06 5.70
C ILE A 149 1.70 -0.43 5.96
N GLY A 150 2.85 -0.94 5.52
CA GLY A 150 3.17 -2.35 5.73
C GLY A 150 4.62 -2.70 5.44
N ASN A 151 5.04 -3.84 5.97
CA ASN A 151 6.34 -4.45 5.69
C ASN A 151 6.15 -5.92 5.43
N TRP A 152 6.86 -6.44 4.43
CA TRP A 152 6.86 -7.84 4.04
C TRP A 152 8.30 -8.32 3.92
N TRP A 153 8.54 -9.55 4.36
CA TRP A 153 9.86 -10.16 4.35
C TRP A 153 9.84 -11.46 3.57
N ARG A 154 10.86 -11.62 2.73
CA ARG A 154 11.16 -12.86 2.03
C ARG A 154 12.32 -13.56 2.75
N PRO A 155 12.12 -14.73 3.38
CA PRO A 155 13.17 -15.40 4.14
C PRO A 155 14.21 -16.10 3.26
N ASN A 156 13.81 -16.62 2.08
CA ASN A 156 14.63 -17.44 1.19
C ASN A 156 14.61 -16.95 -0.27
N PHE A 157 15.39 -17.57 -1.15
CA PHE A 157 15.39 -17.26 -2.59
C PHE A 157 14.25 -18.01 -3.32
N ASP A 158 13.03 -17.85 -2.82
CA ASP A 158 11.81 -18.51 -3.29
C ASP A 158 10.61 -17.55 -3.20
N PRO A 159 9.41 -17.88 -3.76
CA PRO A 159 8.26 -16.97 -3.83
C PRO A 159 7.57 -16.51 -2.53
N PRO A 160 7.51 -17.29 -1.43
CA PRO A 160 6.79 -16.87 -0.21
C PRO A 160 7.29 -15.55 0.40
N ARG A 161 6.34 -14.74 0.87
CA ARG A 161 6.57 -13.50 1.63
C ARG A 161 5.67 -13.51 2.87
N TYR A 162 6.15 -12.91 3.96
CA TYR A 162 5.43 -12.87 5.24
C TYR A 162 5.35 -11.44 5.77
N PRO A 163 4.25 -11.02 6.42
CA PRO A 163 4.11 -9.70 7.03
C PRO A 163 4.80 -9.60 8.41
N TYR A 164 5.81 -10.45 8.65
CA TYR A 164 6.69 -10.50 9.81
C TYR A 164 7.98 -11.21 9.41
N ILE A 165 9.04 -11.08 10.22
CA ILE A 165 10.26 -11.90 10.05
C ILE A 165 9.99 -13.27 10.70
N PRO A 166 10.00 -14.39 9.94
CA PRO A 166 9.72 -15.70 10.53
C PRO A 166 10.72 -16.11 11.61
N ALA A 167 10.30 -16.97 12.53
CA ALA A 167 11.15 -17.48 13.61
C ALA A 167 12.46 -18.08 13.05
N HIS A 168 13.57 -17.82 13.74
CA HIS A 168 14.92 -18.27 13.39
C HIS A 168 15.49 -17.69 12.08
N VAL A 169 14.78 -16.81 11.38
CA VAL A 169 15.30 -16.09 10.21
C VAL A 169 16.01 -14.81 10.68
N THR A 170 17.35 -14.84 10.74
CA THR A 170 18.17 -13.67 11.08
C THR A 170 18.61 -12.86 9.86
N LYS A 171 18.49 -13.45 8.67
CA LYS A 171 19.02 -12.93 7.40
C LYS A 171 18.00 -13.09 6.26
N PRO A 172 16.89 -12.33 6.28
CA PRO A 172 15.94 -12.30 5.16
C PRO A 172 16.63 -11.83 3.87
N LYS A 173 16.11 -12.26 2.72
CA LYS A 173 16.68 -11.98 1.38
C LYS A 173 16.13 -10.70 0.78
N GLU A 174 14.89 -10.37 1.08
CA GLU A 174 14.23 -9.14 0.63
C GLU A 174 13.32 -8.59 1.75
N GLN A 175 13.35 -7.27 1.94
CA GLN A 175 12.31 -6.52 2.64
C GLN A 175 11.56 -5.67 1.62
N THR A 176 10.24 -5.77 1.59
CA THR A 176 9.35 -4.93 0.79
C THR A 176 8.54 -4.04 1.72
N LYS A 177 8.70 -2.72 1.57
CA LYS A 177 7.96 -1.72 2.35
C LYS A 177 6.88 -1.07 1.49
N LEU A 178 5.68 -0.98 2.04
CA LEU A 178 4.54 -0.36 1.36
C LEU A 178 4.33 1.05 1.90
N PHE A 179 4.04 1.98 0.99
CA PHE A 179 3.71 3.36 1.34
C PHE A 179 2.38 3.77 0.71
N LEU A 180 1.57 4.51 1.46
CA LEU A 180 0.43 5.21 0.92
C LEU A 180 0.92 6.47 0.19
N VAL A 181 0.49 6.64 -1.06
CA VAL A 181 0.84 7.79 -1.91
C VAL A 181 -0.42 8.65 -2.09
N GLN A 182 -0.40 9.86 -1.54
CA GLN A 182 -1.48 10.82 -1.71
C GLN A 182 -1.39 11.43 -3.11
N LEU A 183 -2.41 11.17 -3.92
CA LEU A 183 -2.57 11.77 -5.23
C LEU A 183 -3.08 13.21 -5.11
N PRO A 184 -2.67 14.11 -6.03
CA PRO A 184 -3.31 15.41 -6.17
C PRO A 184 -4.72 15.27 -6.75
N GLU A 185 -5.50 16.35 -6.72
CA GLU A 185 -6.88 16.36 -7.22
C GLU A 185 -7.02 15.86 -8.67
N ARG A 186 -6.03 16.17 -9.52
CA ARG A 186 -5.96 15.73 -10.91
C ARG A 186 -4.54 15.36 -11.28
N ALA A 187 -4.38 14.32 -12.08
CA ALA A 187 -3.09 13.96 -12.65
C ALA A 187 -3.23 13.28 -14.02
N LEU A 188 -2.15 13.35 -14.79
CA LEU A 188 -1.96 12.58 -16.03
C LEU A 188 -0.87 11.53 -15.76
N PHE A 189 -1.23 10.25 -15.81
CA PHE A 189 -0.29 9.15 -15.73
C PHE A 189 0.13 8.71 -17.13
N ALA A 190 1.42 8.51 -17.36
CA ALA A 190 1.93 7.93 -18.60
C ALA A 190 2.31 6.46 -18.36
N VAL A 191 1.42 5.56 -18.78
CA VAL A 191 1.51 4.11 -18.52
C VAL A 191 2.28 3.41 -19.64
N PRO A 192 3.29 2.57 -19.34
CA PRO A 192 3.99 1.79 -20.36
C PRO A 192 3.02 0.91 -21.16
N LYS A 193 3.13 0.88 -22.49
CA LYS A 193 2.22 0.15 -23.39
C LYS A 193 2.04 -1.35 -23.08
N ASN A 194 3.00 -1.97 -22.40
CA ASN A 194 2.94 -3.37 -21.99
C ASN A 194 2.23 -3.60 -20.63
N TYR A 195 1.76 -2.54 -19.98
CA TYR A 195 0.93 -2.60 -18.78
C TYR A 195 -0.43 -1.95 -19.04
N LYS A 196 -1.42 -2.40 -18.28
CA LYS A 196 -2.70 -1.70 -18.14
C LYS A 196 -2.81 -1.21 -16.70
N LEU A 197 -3.09 0.08 -16.50
CA LEU A 197 -3.40 0.60 -15.17
C LEU A 197 -4.89 0.38 -14.92
N VAL A 198 -5.22 -0.35 -13.86
CA VAL A 198 -6.59 -0.68 -13.46
C VAL A 198 -6.87 -0.15 -12.08
N ALA A 199 -8.11 0.25 -11.82
CA ALA A 199 -8.59 0.61 -10.49
C ALA A 199 -9.35 -0.59 -9.93
N ALA A 200 -8.82 -1.24 -8.90
CA ALA A 200 -9.43 -2.41 -8.27
C ALA A 200 -10.12 -2.01 -6.96
N PRO A 201 -11.44 -2.19 -6.80
CA PRO A 201 -12.13 -1.87 -5.56
C PRO A 201 -11.67 -2.78 -4.42
N LEU A 202 -11.69 -2.26 -3.19
CA LEU A 202 -11.21 -3.02 -2.02
C LEU A 202 -11.92 -4.36 -1.82
N PHE A 203 -13.21 -4.48 -2.16
CA PHE A 203 -13.96 -5.73 -2.03
C PHE A 203 -13.51 -6.82 -3.01
N GLU A 204 -12.90 -6.46 -4.14
CA GLU A 204 -12.34 -7.42 -5.10
C GLU A 204 -10.98 -7.97 -4.65
N LEU A 205 -10.23 -7.14 -3.92
CA LEU A 205 -8.93 -7.51 -3.37
C LEU A 205 -9.06 -8.36 -2.10
N TYR A 206 -10.04 -8.04 -1.26
CA TYR A 206 -10.19 -8.66 0.07
C TYR A 206 -10.30 -10.18 -0.02
N ASP A 207 -9.42 -10.87 0.71
CA ASP A 207 -9.38 -12.34 0.79
C ASP A 207 -9.20 -13.05 -0.58
N ASN A 208 -8.64 -12.35 -1.57
CA ASN A 208 -8.42 -12.88 -2.92
C ASN A 208 -6.93 -13.07 -3.23
N ALA A 209 -6.22 -13.78 -2.34
CA ALA A 209 -4.78 -14.06 -2.51
C ALA A 209 -4.49 -14.92 -3.75
N THR A 210 -5.45 -15.71 -4.22
CA THR A 210 -5.34 -16.51 -5.45
C THR A 210 -5.21 -15.62 -6.69
N GLY A 211 -5.98 -14.53 -6.78
CA GLY A 211 -5.93 -13.60 -7.91
C GLY A 211 -4.86 -12.52 -7.78
N TYR A 212 -4.69 -11.95 -6.58
CA TYR A 212 -3.88 -10.75 -6.36
C TYR A 212 -2.58 -11.00 -5.58
N GLY A 213 -2.37 -12.22 -5.08
CA GLY A 213 -1.28 -12.52 -4.16
C GLY A 213 -1.55 -11.99 -2.73
N PRO A 214 -0.85 -12.53 -1.72
CA PRO A 214 -1.15 -12.25 -0.32
C PRO A 214 -0.96 -10.79 0.08
N LEU A 215 -0.02 -10.08 -0.55
CA LEU A 215 0.27 -8.67 -0.26
C LEU A 215 -0.88 -7.76 -0.71
N ILE A 216 -1.27 -7.81 -1.98
CA ILE A 216 -2.35 -6.96 -2.51
C ILE A 216 -3.70 -7.34 -1.89
N ALA A 217 -3.97 -8.63 -1.71
CA ALA A 217 -5.21 -9.10 -1.12
C ALA A 217 -5.42 -8.64 0.34
N SER A 218 -4.34 -8.26 1.03
CA SER A 218 -4.37 -7.74 2.40
C SER A 218 -4.50 -6.22 2.51
N LEU A 219 -4.46 -5.50 1.38
CA LEU A 219 -4.58 -4.03 1.39
C LEU A 219 -5.87 -3.53 2.02
N PRO A 220 -7.05 -4.14 1.82
CA PRO A 220 -8.27 -3.68 2.49
C PRO A 220 -8.15 -3.66 4.03
N GLN A 221 -7.48 -4.65 4.62
CA GLN A 221 -7.24 -4.68 6.07
C GLN A 221 -6.26 -3.58 6.47
N THR A 222 -5.17 -3.44 5.72
CA THR A 222 -4.11 -2.45 5.98
C THR A 222 -4.61 -1.01 5.87
N LEU A 223 -5.53 -0.76 4.94
CA LEU A 223 -6.11 0.54 4.64
C LEU A 223 -7.29 0.91 5.56
N SER A 224 -7.85 -0.05 6.30
CA SER A 224 -9.03 0.15 7.15
C SER A 224 -8.84 1.17 8.29
N ARG A 225 -7.60 1.52 8.62
CA ARG A 225 -7.25 2.52 9.65
C ARG A 225 -7.35 3.97 9.18
N PHE A 226 -7.52 4.23 7.88
CA PHE A 226 -7.58 5.58 7.34
C PHE A 226 -9.02 6.07 7.25
N ASN A 227 -9.20 7.37 7.51
CA ASN A 227 -10.46 8.05 7.29
C ASN A 227 -10.49 8.64 5.89
N PHE A 228 -11.15 7.95 4.96
CA PHE A 228 -11.22 8.39 3.57
C PHE A 228 -12.20 9.54 3.39
N LEU A 229 -11.69 10.67 2.91
CA LEU A 229 -12.49 11.83 2.51
C LEU A 229 -12.76 11.73 1.01
N TYR A 230 -13.98 11.33 0.64
CA TYR A 230 -14.41 11.23 -0.75
C TYR A 230 -14.74 12.63 -1.28
N THR A 231 -13.79 13.23 -1.99
CA THR A 231 -14.01 14.54 -2.60
C THR A 231 -14.92 14.40 -3.82
N PRO A 232 -15.74 15.42 -4.11
CA PRO A 232 -16.55 15.44 -5.34
C PRO A 232 -15.69 15.51 -6.60
#